data_AF-A0A9E6AQZ8-F1
#
_entry.id   AF-A0A9E6AQZ8-F1
#
_cell.length_a   1.000
_cell.length_b   1.000
_cell.length_c   1.000
_cell.angle_alpha   90.00
_cell.angle_beta   90.00
_cell.angle_gamma   90.00
#
_symmetry.space_group_name_H-M   'P 1'
#
loop_
_entity.id
_entity.type
_entity.pdbx_description
1 polymer ?
#
loop_
_entity_poly.entity_id
_entity_poly.type
_entity_poly.pdbx_seq_one_letter_code
_entity_poly.pdbx_strand_id
1 'polypeptide(L)'
;MSPRLRSLCQSLLVLNVSYCSLALMVDELPGWKMFESVEKLDYAFVDRAGRAIDLHEVLPQRAHLIDHRQLRRIAHWYCGRYADHGPFHYTEGDAPPQALVAPECQIHDSR
;
A
#
# COMPACT_ATOMS: atom_id res chain seq x y z
N MET A 1 32.74 27.17 -24.43
CA MET A 1 31.94 27.03 -23.20
C MET A 1 32.77 27.57 -22.05
N SER A 2 32.29 28.57 -21.30
CA SER A 2 33.13 29.24 -20.30
C SER A 2 33.46 28.31 -19.13
N PRO A 3 34.64 28.44 -18.50
CA PRO A 3 35.04 27.58 -17.36
C PRO A 3 34.05 27.70 -16.18
N ARG A 4 33.43 28.87 -16.01
CA ARG A 4 32.39 29.11 -15.01
C ARG A 4 31.12 28.30 -15.28
N LEU A 5 30.70 28.21 -16.54
CA LEU A 5 29.52 27.44 -16.94
C LEU A 5 29.74 25.93 -16.72
N ARG A 6 30.95 25.45 -17.03
CA ARG A 6 31.32 24.03 -16.85
C ARG A 6 31.32 23.63 -15.37
N SER A 7 31.88 24.48 -14.51
CA SER A 7 31.86 24.26 -13.06
C SER A 7 30.43 24.25 -12.51
N LEU A 8 29.56 25.16 -12.97
CA LEU A 8 28.19 25.25 -12.50
C LEU A 8 27.36 24.02 -12.92
N CYS A 9 27.53 23.55 -14.15
CA CYS A 9 26.94 22.29 -14.62
C CYS A 9 27.43 21.08 -13.82
N GLN A 10 28.73 20.99 -13.51
CA GLN A 10 29.27 19.91 -12.69
C GLN A 10 28.70 19.93 -11.27
N SER A 11 28.59 21.10 -10.64
CA SER A 11 27.99 21.22 -9.31
C SER A 11 26.52 20.80 -9.29
N LEU A 12 25.73 21.21 -10.29
CA LEU A 12 24.34 20.79 -10.43
C LEU A 12 24.21 19.28 -10.66
N LEU A 13 25.13 18.68 -11.42
CA LEU A 13 25.13 17.25 -11.67
C LEU A 13 25.45 16.47 -10.38
N VAL A 14 26.46 16.90 -9.63
CA VAL A 14 26.80 16.31 -8.31
C VAL A 14 25.64 16.44 -7.33
N LEU A 15 24.95 17.58 -7.32
CA LEU A 15 23.79 17.80 -6.45
C LEU A 15 22.64 16.84 -6.79
N ASN A 16 22.33 16.66 -8.08
CA ASN A 16 21.30 15.72 -8.53
C ASN A 16 21.65 14.27 -8.19
N VAL A 17 22.89 13.85 -8.44
CA VAL A 17 23.34 12.49 -8.09
C VAL A 17 23.24 12.27 -6.58
N SER A 18 23.68 13.23 -5.78
CA SER A 18 23.59 13.16 -4.32
C SER A 18 22.15 13.09 -3.83
N TYR A 19 21.24 13.86 -4.43
CA TYR A 19 19.81 13.81 -4.13
C TYR A 19 19.21 12.44 -4.48
N CYS A 20 19.52 11.87 -5.64
CA CYS A 20 19.07 10.52 -6.01
C CYS A 20 19.60 9.47 -5.03
N SER A 21 20.88 9.53 -4.64
CA SER A 21 21.45 8.62 -3.65
C SER A 21 20.79 8.76 -2.28
N LEU A 22 20.47 9.98 -1.85
CA LEU A 22 19.75 10.24 -0.60
C LEU A 22 18.32 9.69 -0.66
N ALA A 23 17.65 9.85 -1.80
CA ALA A 23 16.30 9.36 -2.03
C ALA A 23 16.21 7.82 -2.06
N LEU A 24 17.31 7.11 -2.34
CA LEU A 24 17.42 5.66 -2.18
C LEU A 24 17.49 5.22 -0.70
N MET A 25 18.04 6.09 0.17
CA MET A 25 18.26 5.77 1.58
C MET A 25 17.14 6.27 2.48
N VAL A 26 16.36 7.26 2.04
CA VAL A 26 15.29 7.88 2.83
C VAL A 26 13.94 7.60 2.17
N ASP A 27 13.19 6.67 2.76
CA ASP A 27 11.87 6.23 2.32
C ASP A 27 10.81 7.36 2.25
N GLU A 28 11.06 8.48 2.94
CA GLU A 28 10.18 9.66 3.02
C GLU A 28 10.45 10.72 1.94
N LEU A 29 11.55 10.63 1.19
CA LEU A 29 11.80 11.53 0.07
C LEU A 29 10.99 11.07 -1.15
N PRO A 30 10.45 12.00 -1.97
CA PRO A 30 9.65 11.69 -3.16
C PRO A 30 10.51 11.14 -4.32
N GLY A 31 11.37 10.16 -4.05
CA GLY A 31 12.43 9.67 -4.92
C GLY A 31 11.98 8.74 -6.03
N TRP A 32 10.94 7.92 -5.77
CA TRP A 32 10.39 7.00 -6.78
C TRP A 32 8.91 6.66 -6.56
N LYS A 33 8.41 6.69 -5.31
CA LYS A 33 7.01 6.38 -4.97
C LYS A 33 5.96 7.36 -5.55
N MET A 34 6.37 8.53 -6.06
CA MET A 34 5.45 9.44 -6.77
C MET A 34 5.13 8.99 -8.22
N PHE A 35 5.95 8.10 -8.82
CA PHE A 35 5.78 7.67 -10.22
C PHE A 35 5.18 6.28 -10.36
N GLU A 36 5.15 5.50 -9.29
CA GLU A 36 4.41 4.25 -9.24
C GLU A 36 2.94 4.64 -9.07
N SER A 37 2.20 4.74 -10.19
CA SER A 37 0.76 4.90 -10.12
C SER A 37 0.23 3.74 -9.30
N VAL A 38 -0.24 4.02 -8.08
CA VAL A 38 -0.88 3.02 -7.23
C VAL A 38 -2.10 2.58 -8.00
N GLU A 39 -1.97 1.42 -8.65
CA GLU A 39 -3.04 0.83 -9.42
C GLU A 39 -4.21 0.61 -8.46
N LYS A 40 -5.38 1.15 -8.80
CA LYS A 40 -6.55 0.95 -7.95
C LYS A 40 -6.90 -0.52 -8.00
N LEU A 41 -6.63 -1.22 -6.89
CA LEU A 41 -7.11 -2.57 -6.71
C LEU A 41 -8.63 -2.55 -6.59
N ASP A 42 -9.31 -3.27 -7.48
CA ASP A 42 -10.72 -3.58 -7.33
C ASP A 42 -10.87 -4.66 -6.24
N TYR A 43 -11.36 -4.26 -5.06
CA TYR A 43 -11.69 -5.18 -3.98
C TYR A 43 -12.95 -4.74 -3.23
N ALA A 44 -13.58 -5.72 -2.58
CA ALA A 44 -14.63 -5.47 -1.58
C ALA A 44 -14.17 -6.04 -0.24
N PHE A 45 -14.38 -5.29 0.85
CA PHE A 45 -14.15 -5.75 2.22
C PHE A 45 -15.40 -5.43 3.05
N VAL A 46 -16.00 -6.44 3.69
CA VAL A 46 -17.32 -6.35 4.31
C VAL A 46 -17.28 -6.99 5.70
N ASP A 47 -17.92 -6.36 6.68
CA ASP A 47 -18.07 -6.94 8.03
C ASP A 47 -19.26 -7.90 8.15
N ARG A 48 -19.43 -8.48 9.34
CA ARG A 48 -20.56 -9.37 9.68
C ARG A 48 -21.93 -8.73 9.44
N ALA A 49 -22.02 -7.42 9.61
CA ALA A 49 -23.26 -6.67 9.44
C ALA A 49 -23.54 -6.32 7.98
N GLY A 50 -22.70 -6.75 7.04
CA GLY A 50 -22.82 -6.41 5.63
C GLY A 50 -22.35 -5.00 5.29
N ARG A 51 -21.63 -4.33 6.20
CA ARG A 51 -21.13 -2.97 5.95
C ARG A 51 -19.83 -3.04 5.18
N ALA A 52 -19.77 -2.31 4.07
CA ALA A 52 -18.53 -2.10 3.34
C ALA A 52 -17.56 -1.30 4.21
N ILE A 53 -16.33 -1.79 4.31
CA ILE A 53 -15.23 -1.14 5.02
C ILE A 53 -14.20 -0.74 3.97
N ASP A 54 -13.90 0.55 3.88
CA ASP A 54 -12.76 0.98 3.08
C ASP A 54 -11.47 0.82 3.88
N LEU A 55 -10.67 -0.18 3.52
CA LEU A 55 -9.38 -0.42 4.16
C LEU A 55 -8.42 0.77 3.99
N HIS A 56 -8.55 1.61 2.96
CA HIS A 56 -7.69 2.79 2.79
C HIS A 56 -7.89 3.83 3.89
N GLU A 57 -9.11 3.99 4.39
CA GLU A 57 -9.40 4.95 5.46
C GLU A 57 -8.81 4.51 6.81
N VAL A 58 -8.57 3.20 6.96
CA VAL A 58 -8.09 2.61 8.22
C VAL A 58 -6.57 2.45 8.22
N LEU A 59 -5.96 2.33 7.04
CA LEU A 59 -4.52 2.22 6.90
C LEU A 59 -3.80 3.49 7.36
N PRO A 60 -2.59 3.36 7.94
CA PRO A 60 -1.76 4.52 8.22
C PRO A 60 -1.52 5.30 6.92
N GLN A 61 -1.44 6.64 6.99
CA GLN A 61 -1.25 7.52 5.81
C GLN A 61 -0.01 7.19 4.95
N ARG A 62 0.90 6.35 5.44
CA ARG A 62 2.13 5.91 4.77
C ARG A 62 2.04 4.48 4.19
N ALA A 63 0.93 3.79 4.43
CA ALA A 63 0.69 2.46 3.89
C ALA A 63 -0.14 2.59 2.62
N HIS A 64 0.45 2.18 1.50
CA HIS A 64 -0.24 2.11 0.22
C HIS A 64 -0.60 0.65 -0.07
N LEU A 65 -1.84 0.40 -0.48
CA LEU A 65 -2.27 -0.87 -1.07
C LEU A 65 -1.77 -0.89 -2.51
N ILE A 66 -0.66 -1.58 -2.75
CA ILE A 66 -0.02 -1.63 -4.09
C ILE A 66 -0.28 -2.99 -4.77
N ASP A 67 -0.61 -4.05 -4.02
CA ASP A 67 -0.68 -5.43 -4.55
C ASP A 67 -1.80 -6.24 -3.84
N HIS A 68 -2.44 -7.14 -4.59
CA HIS A 68 -3.40 -8.15 -4.09
C HIS A 68 -2.80 -8.99 -2.97
N ARG A 69 -1.50 -9.29 -3.03
CA ARG A 69 -0.81 -10.00 -1.94
C ARG A 69 -0.82 -9.21 -0.62
N GLN A 70 -0.82 -7.88 -0.69
CA GLN A 70 -0.88 -7.03 0.49
C GLN A 70 -2.31 -6.92 1.03
N LEU A 71 -3.33 -6.94 0.16
CA LEU A 71 -4.74 -6.92 0.55
C LEU A 71 -5.07 -8.03 1.56
N ARG A 72 -4.64 -9.27 1.29
CA ARG A 72 -4.80 -10.40 2.23
C ARG A 72 -4.14 -10.14 3.59
N ARG A 73 -2.94 -9.53 3.61
CA ARG A 73 -2.25 -9.18 4.87
C ARG A 73 -2.97 -8.08 5.63
N ILE A 74 -3.50 -7.09 4.93
CA ILE A 74 -4.24 -5.97 5.52
C ILE A 74 -5.58 -6.43 6.05
N ALA A 75 -6.29 -7.28 5.31
CA ALA A 75 -7.52 -7.94 5.75
C ALA A 75 -7.28 -8.77 7.02
N HIS A 76 -6.18 -9.53 7.07
CA HIS A 76 -5.79 -10.30 8.25
C HIS A 76 -5.42 -9.39 9.44
N TRP A 77 -4.64 -8.32 9.21
CA TRP A 77 -4.32 -7.33 10.23
C TRP A 77 -5.56 -6.62 10.78
N TYR A 78 -6.48 -6.20 9.91
CA TYR A 78 -7.72 -5.53 10.28
C TYR A 78 -8.59 -6.48 11.11
N CYS A 79 -8.76 -7.72 10.67
CA CYS A 79 -9.48 -8.75 11.41
C CYS A 79 -8.87 -8.96 12.81
N GLY A 80 -7.54 -9.01 12.94
CA GLY A 80 -6.89 -9.17 14.24
C GLY A 80 -7.07 -7.97 15.16
N ARG A 81 -7.13 -6.76 14.60
CA ARG A 81 -7.32 -5.52 15.37
C ARG A 81 -8.78 -5.31 15.79
N TYR A 82 -9.72 -5.76 14.98
CA TYR A 82 -11.16 -5.56 15.15
C TYR A 82 -11.91 -6.90 15.22
N ALA A 83 -11.38 -7.86 15.97
CA ALA A 83 -11.91 -9.21 16.06
C ALA A 83 -13.42 -9.24 16.39
N ASP A 84 -13.89 -8.30 17.21
CA ASP A 84 -15.29 -8.23 17.66
C ASP A 84 -16.31 -7.93 16.53
N HIS A 85 -15.84 -7.46 15.36
CA HIS A 85 -16.68 -7.14 14.21
C HIS A 85 -16.74 -8.25 13.14
N GLY A 86 -16.00 -9.35 13.34
CA GLY A 86 -16.00 -10.49 12.42
C GLY A 86 -17.30 -11.33 12.47
N PRO A 87 -17.49 -12.26 11.52
CA PRO A 87 -16.60 -12.59 10.40
C PRO A 87 -16.58 -11.51 9.33
N PHE A 88 -15.43 -11.35 8.69
CA PHE A 88 -15.22 -10.44 7.57
C PHE A 88 -15.25 -11.22 6.26
N HIS A 89 -15.70 -10.58 5.20
CA HIS A 89 -15.67 -11.13 3.85
C HIS A 89 -14.88 -10.20 2.96
N TYR A 90 -14.03 -10.76 2.11
CA TYR A 90 -13.31 -9.97 1.12
C TYR A 90 -13.27 -10.64 -0.24
N THR A 91 -13.23 -9.81 -1.27
CA THR A 91 -13.21 -10.24 -2.67
C THR A 91 -12.09 -9.50 -3.38
N GLU A 92 -11.28 -10.21 -4.15
CA GLU A 92 -10.19 -9.64 -4.95
C GLU A 92 -10.56 -9.76 -6.44
N GLY A 93 -10.88 -8.63 -7.10
CA GLY A 93 -11.36 -8.64 -8.49
C GLY A 93 -12.57 -9.57 -8.70
N ASP A 94 -12.47 -10.46 -9.68
CA ASP A 94 -13.50 -11.46 -10.03
C ASP A 94 -13.39 -12.78 -9.23
N ALA A 95 -12.51 -12.84 -8.22
CA ALA A 95 -12.37 -14.04 -7.39
C ALA A 95 -13.67 -14.29 -6.58
N PRO A 96 -13.94 -15.54 -6.18
CA PRO A 96 -15.00 -15.80 -5.22
C PRO A 96 -14.68 -15.08 -3.90
N PRO A 97 -15.72 -14.64 -3.15
CA PRO A 97 -15.52 -14.06 -1.84
C PRO A 97 -14.79 -15.06 -0.92
N GLN A 98 -13.95 -14.52 -0.05
CA GLN A 98 -13.20 -15.26 0.96
C GLN A 98 -13.64 -14.77 2.33
N ALA A 99 -13.88 -15.71 3.24
CA ALA A 99 -14.33 -15.40 4.60
C ALA A 99 -13.16 -15.45 5.58
N LEU A 100 -13.09 -14.46 6.47
CA LEU A 100 -12.14 -14.33 7.57
C LEU A 100 -12.90 -14.39 8.89
N VAL A 101 -12.56 -15.35 9.75
CA VAL A 101 -13.25 -15.53 11.04
C VAL A 101 -12.38 -14.99 12.17
N ALA A 102 -12.88 -14.02 12.92
CA ALA A 102 -12.31 -13.67 14.22
C ALA A 102 -12.59 -14.83 15.19
N PRO A 103 -11.58 -15.45 15.83
CA PRO A 103 -10.40 -14.82 16.48
C PRO A 103 -9.04 -15.15 15.85
N GLU A 104 -9.00 -16.09 14.90
CA GLU A 104 -7.76 -16.63 14.33
C GLU A 104 -7.44 -15.98 12.97
N CYS A 105 -8.40 -15.23 12.44
CA CYS A 105 -8.38 -14.57 11.15
C CYS A 105 -7.90 -15.52 10.04
N GLN A 106 -8.28 -16.79 10.16
CA GLN A 106 -8.04 -17.80 9.14
C GLN A 106 -9.00 -17.58 7.97
N ILE A 107 -8.48 -17.81 6.77
CA ILE A 107 -9.21 -17.64 5.53
C ILE A 107 -9.88 -18.97 5.20
N HIS A 108 -11.19 -18.93 5.12
CA HIS A 108 -12.00 -20.03 4.62
C HIS A 108 -12.58 -19.64 3.27
N ASP A 109 -12.37 -20.52 2.28
CA ASP A 109 -13.07 -20.40 1.01
C ASP A 109 -14.56 -20.58 1.27
N SER A 110 -15.36 -19.54 0.98
CA SER A 110 -16.81 -19.70 0.93
C SER A 110 -17.15 -20.46 -0.35
N ARG A 111 -17.33 -21.78 -0.22
CA ARG A 111 -17.98 -22.63 -1.21
C ARG A 111 -19.49 -22.50 -1.16
#